data_AF-A0A8S1GVX8-F1
#
_entry.id   AF-A0A8S1GVX8-F1
#
_cell.length_a   1.000
_cell.length_b   1.000
_cell.length_c   1.000
_cell.angle_alpha   90.00
_cell.angle_beta   90.00
_cell.angle_gamma   90.00
#
_symmetry.space_group_name_H-M   'P 1'
#
loop_
_entity.id
_entity.type
_entity.pdbx_description
1 polymer ?
#
loop_
_entity_poly.entity_id
_entity_poly.type
_entity_poly.pdbx_seq_one_letter_code
_entity_poly.pdbx_strand_id
1 'polypeptide(L)'
;MSHAHDLIESLVKEYLAQRAFSQSFNAFTDEIAKAKDGKLQIDKFIEEMFDAIEKTDVDRLCCMWETWQSKVFNSLSRESIKIANQYEANAYRMLLVKCVQNNDLATCNKFFNKMSSVTLNNPQWTEWYTFPYNPHAREMEPFKRYYDKQWREVFAISLHNFLSISLASPSYSSLSAIVETLSREYTEMSSSRLEFDEELMDDFAVIAQCTSPIKVAQSKTSLKSLFKSFGKKQQSD
;
A
#
# COMPACT_ATOMS: atom_id res chain seq x y z
N MET A 1 -8.73 -1.53 6.47
CA MET A 1 -7.38 -1.07 6.10
C MET A 1 -7.27 -0.57 4.65
N SER A 2 -7.97 -1.14 3.65
CA SER A 2 -8.09 -0.46 2.33
C SER A 2 -8.80 0.89 2.43
N HIS A 3 -9.78 1.00 3.32
CA HIS A 3 -10.64 2.18 3.44
C HIS A 3 -9.89 3.50 3.66
N ALA A 4 -8.77 3.51 4.40
CA ALA A 4 -7.99 4.74 4.59
C ALA A 4 -7.27 5.16 3.31
N HIS A 5 -6.67 4.20 2.59
CA HIS A 5 -6.03 4.45 1.30
C HIS A 5 -7.05 4.85 0.23
N ASP A 6 -8.18 4.13 0.14
CA ASP A 6 -9.29 4.42 -0.76
C ASP A 6 -9.89 5.83 -0.49
N LEU A 7 -9.97 6.23 0.78
CA LEU A 7 -10.43 7.56 1.18
C LEU A 7 -9.41 8.64 0.80
N ILE A 8 -8.11 8.41 1.04
CA ILE A 8 -7.05 9.34 0.61
C ILE A 8 -7.08 9.51 -0.92
N GLU A 9 -7.16 8.42 -1.68
CA GLU A 9 -7.29 8.47 -3.13
C GLU A 9 -8.50 9.29 -3.58
N SER A 10 -9.63 9.11 -2.90
CA SER A 10 -10.87 9.84 -3.19
C SER A 10 -10.72 11.34 -2.88
N LEU A 11 -10.11 11.70 -1.75
CA LEU A 11 -9.85 13.08 -1.37
C LEU A 11 -8.90 13.78 -2.35
N VAL A 12 -7.84 13.10 -2.79
CA VAL A 12 -6.90 13.65 -3.79
C VAL A 12 -7.60 13.85 -5.13
N LYS A 13 -8.42 12.88 -5.58
CA LYS A 13 -9.23 13.00 -6.81
C LYS A 13 -10.18 14.20 -6.73
N GLU A 14 -10.87 14.37 -5.61
CA GLU A 14 -11.78 15.49 -5.39
C GLU A 14 -11.04 16.83 -5.43
N TYR A 15 -9.90 16.94 -4.75
CA TYR A 15 -9.09 18.15 -4.74
C TYR A 15 -8.63 18.56 -6.15
N LEU A 16 -8.10 17.60 -6.92
CA LEU A 16 -7.65 17.84 -8.29
C LEU A 16 -8.81 18.27 -9.20
N ALA A 17 -9.99 17.67 -9.03
CA ALA A 17 -11.19 18.03 -9.78
C ALA A 17 -11.68 19.45 -9.45
N GLN A 18 -11.73 19.81 -8.15
CA GLN A 18 -12.15 21.15 -7.70
C GLN A 18 -11.26 22.28 -8.23
N ARG A 19 -9.96 22.01 -8.46
CA ARG A 19 -9.01 22.98 -9.02
C ARG A 19 -8.92 22.99 -10.54
N ALA A 20 -9.70 22.15 -11.22
CA ALA A 20 -9.65 21.93 -12.66
C ALA A 20 -8.26 21.50 -13.18
N PHE A 21 -7.51 20.72 -12.39
CA PHE A 21 -6.22 20.15 -12.78
C PHE A 21 -6.41 18.88 -13.63
N SER A 22 -7.05 19.02 -14.79
CA SER A 22 -7.50 17.89 -15.62
C SER A 22 -6.36 16.96 -16.06
N GLN A 23 -5.19 17.50 -16.37
CA GLN A 23 -4.01 16.71 -16.75
C GLN A 23 -3.53 15.85 -15.58
N SER A 24 -3.37 16.46 -14.39
CA SER A 24 -2.95 15.75 -13.17
C SER A 24 -3.98 14.73 -12.70
N PHE A 25 -5.29 15.04 -12.81
CA PHE A 25 -6.37 14.12 -12.46
C PHE A 25 -6.35 12.85 -13.31
N ASN A 26 -6.20 13.01 -14.64
CA ASN A 26 -6.13 11.88 -15.56
C ASN A 26 -4.87 11.05 -15.31
N ALA A 27 -3.71 11.71 -15.20
CA ALA A 27 -2.45 11.03 -14.91
C ALA A 27 -2.50 10.25 -13.59
N PHE A 28 -3.04 10.85 -12.53
CA PHE A 28 -3.19 10.21 -11.22
C PHE A 28 -4.16 9.02 -11.26
N THR A 29 -5.28 9.14 -11.98
CA THR A 29 -6.25 8.05 -12.13
C THR A 29 -5.66 6.87 -12.91
N ASP A 30 -4.92 7.15 -13.98
CA ASP A 30 -4.22 6.14 -14.77
C ASP A 30 -3.13 5.45 -13.97
N GLU A 31 -2.38 6.19 -13.16
CA GLU A 31 -1.36 5.63 -12.26
C GLU A 31 -1.98 4.77 -11.16
N ILE A 32 -3.10 5.17 -10.55
CA ILE A 32 -3.83 4.33 -9.59
C ILE A 32 -4.29 3.03 -10.26
N ALA A 33 -4.83 3.10 -11.47
CA ALA A 33 -5.28 1.91 -12.19
C ALA A 33 -4.13 0.92 -12.43
N LYS A 34 -2.92 1.43 -12.72
CA LYS A 34 -1.68 0.63 -12.86
C LYS A 34 -1.14 0.16 -11.51
N ALA A 35 -1.36 0.91 -10.43
CA ALA A 35 -0.91 0.57 -9.09
C ALA A 35 -1.76 -0.51 -8.41
N LYS A 36 -3.03 -0.65 -8.79
CA LYS A 36 -3.97 -1.61 -8.20
C LYS A 36 -3.58 -3.08 -8.37
N ASP A 37 -2.69 -3.40 -9.31
CA ASP A 37 -2.17 -4.76 -9.44
C ASP A 37 -0.84 -4.93 -8.69
N GLY A 38 -0.88 -4.69 -7.37
CA GLY A 38 0.28 -4.86 -6.51
C GLY A 38 0.84 -6.29 -6.58
N LYS A 39 -0.01 -7.29 -6.83
CA LYS A 39 0.42 -8.68 -7.04
C LYS A 39 1.23 -8.82 -8.33
N LEU A 40 0.75 -8.28 -9.45
CA LEU A 40 1.49 -8.27 -10.71
C LEU A 40 2.79 -7.47 -10.62
N GLN A 41 2.86 -6.43 -9.77
CA GLN A 41 4.13 -5.73 -9.49
C GLN A 41 5.13 -6.60 -8.74
N ILE A 42 4.69 -7.40 -7.76
CA ILE A 42 5.55 -8.34 -7.02
C ILE A 42 6.05 -9.43 -7.96
N ASP A 43 5.14 -10.06 -8.72
CA ASP A 43 5.48 -11.13 -9.67
C ASP A 43 6.51 -10.63 -10.69
N LYS A 44 6.26 -9.45 -11.27
CA LYS A 44 7.18 -8.79 -12.20
C LYS A 44 8.52 -8.46 -11.56
N PHE A 45 8.53 -7.97 -10.32
CA PHE A 45 9.79 -7.68 -9.62
C PHE A 45 10.64 -8.94 -9.42
N ILE A 46 10.01 -10.05 -9.01
CA ILE A 46 10.72 -11.32 -8.82
C ILE A 46 11.26 -11.82 -10.16
N GLU A 47 10.45 -11.79 -11.21
CA GLU A 47 10.88 -12.19 -12.56
C GLU A 47 12.06 -11.34 -13.05
N GLU A 48 11.96 -10.01 -12.93
CA GLU A 48 13.03 -9.09 -13.33
C GLU A 48 14.31 -9.28 -12.50
N MET A 49 14.17 -9.63 -11.21
CA MET A 49 15.29 -9.88 -10.31
C MET A 49 16.05 -11.14 -10.73
N PHE A 50 15.32 -12.22 -11.02
CA PHE A 50 15.92 -13.45 -11.54
C PHE A 50 16.51 -13.26 -12.94
N ASP A 51 15.87 -12.47 -13.82
CA ASP A 51 16.42 -12.11 -15.14
C ASP A 51 17.73 -11.31 -15.01
N ALA A 52 17.79 -10.35 -14.09
CA ALA A 52 19.01 -9.59 -13.80
C ALA A 52 20.14 -10.49 -13.27
N ILE A 53 19.81 -11.44 -12.37
CA ILE A 53 20.77 -12.44 -11.89
C ILE A 53 21.30 -13.30 -13.04
N GLU A 54 20.40 -13.81 -13.89
CA GLU A 54 20.76 -14.73 -14.98
C GLU A 54 21.64 -14.06 -16.04
N LYS A 55 21.39 -12.76 -16.31
CA LYS A 55 22.19 -11.90 -17.19
C LYS A 55 23.41 -11.28 -16.51
N THR A 56 23.65 -11.55 -15.23
CA THR A 56 24.73 -10.98 -14.43
C THR A 56 24.74 -9.43 -14.43
N ASP A 57 23.56 -8.81 -14.47
CA ASP A 57 23.41 -7.35 -14.49
C ASP A 57 23.38 -6.77 -13.06
N VAL A 58 24.58 -6.40 -12.60
CA VAL A 58 24.81 -5.77 -11.29
C VAL A 58 24.02 -4.47 -11.13
N ASP A 59 24.02 -3.62 -12.15
CA ASP A 59 23.47 -2.27 -12.03
C ASP A 59 21.95 -2.30 -11.92
N ARG A 60 21.31 -3.13 -12.75
CA ARG A 60 19.87 -3.35 -12.71
C ARG A 60 19.45 -3.93 -11.36
N LEU A 61 20.13 -4.96 -10.88
CA LEU A 61 19.76 -5.59 -9.61
C LEU A 61 19.84 -4.62 -8.42
N CYS A 62 20.93 -3.85 -8.30
CA CYS A 62 21.09 -2.85 -7.25
C CYS A 62 20.01 -1.74 -7.35
N CYS A 63 19.78 -1.20 -8.55
CA CYS A 63 18.79 -0.13 -8.77
C CYS A 63 17.37 -0.59 -8.45
N MET A 64 17.02 -1.83 -8.82
CA MET A 64 15.74 -2.44 -8.46
C MET A 64 15.57 -2.49 -6.94
N TRP A 65 16.61 -2.92 -6.22
CA TRP A 65 16.55 -3.02 -4.76
C TRP A 65 16.46 -1.65 -4.08
N GLU A 66 17.25 -0.67 -4.51
CA GLU A 66 17.17 0.73 -4.04
C GLU A 66 15.78 1.33 -4.25
N THR A 67 15.15 1.03 -5.39
CA THR A 67 13.79 1.48 -5.70
C THR A 67 12.78 0.90 -4.71
N TRP A 68 12.85 -0.40 -4.41
CA TRP A 68 11.97 -1.03 -3.44
C TRP A 68 12.28 -0.61 -1.99
N GLN A 69 13.55 -0.39 -1.67
CA GLN A 69 13.97 0.15 -0.39
C GLN A 69 13.33 1.52 -0.13
N SER A 70 13.41 2.42 -1.10
CA SER A 70 12.84 3.77 -0.99
C SER A 70 11.32 3.80 -0.92
N LYS A 71 10.64 2.93 -1.70
CA LYS A 71 9.17 2.93 -1.84
C LYS A 71 8.44 2.12 -0.78
N VAL A 72 9.04 1.04 -0.31
CA VAL A 72 8.36 0.04 0.54
C VAL A 72 9.11 -0.15 1.85
N PHE A 73 10.40 -0.51 1.79
CA PHE A 73 11.10 -1.00 3.00
C PHE A 73 11.38 0.10 4.03
N ASN A 74 11.59 1.35 3.61
CA ASN A 74 11.80 2.48 4.54
C ASN A 74 10.59 2.77 5.44
N SER A 75 9.38 2.34 5.07
CA SER A 75 8.19 2.48 5.89
C SER A 75 7.91 1.28 6.81
N LEU A 76 8.73 0.23 6.76
CA LEU A 76 8.54 -0.98 7.55
C LEU A 76 9.15 -0.86 8.97
N SER A 77 8.77 -1.78 9.85
CA SER A 77 9.40 -1.92 11.17
C SER A 77 10.89 -2.28 11.06
N ARG A 78 11.65 -2.03 12.13
CA ARG A 78 13.09 -2.37 12.18
C ARG A 78 13.34 -3.86 11.94
N GLU A 79 12.45 -4.72 12.41
CA GLU A 79 12.51 -6.17 12.21
C GLU A 79 12.33 -6.52 10.73
N SER A 80 11.32 -5.93 10.07
CA SER A 80 11.06 -6.16 8.66
C SER A 80 12.17 -5.62 7.75
N ILE A 81 12.80 -4.49 8.11
CA ILE A 81 13.98 -3.98 7.40
C ILE A 81 15.14 -4.98 7.46
N LYS A 82 15.39 -5.61 8.61
CA LYS A 82 16.42 -6.65 8.71
C LYS A 82 16.13 -7.85 7.80
N ILE A 83 14.86 -8.24 7.69
CA ILE A 83 14.42 -9.32 6.80
C ILE A 83 14.63 -8.91 5.33
N ALA A 84 14.27 -7.67 4.96
CA ALA A 84 14.51 -7.15 3.61
C ALA A 84 16.01 -7.19 3.25
N ASN A 85 16.88 -6.72 4.14
CA ASN A 85 18.34 -6.77 3.94
C ASN A 85 18.87 -8.21 3.79
N GLN A 86 18.23 -9.18 4.44
CA GLN A 86 18.58 -10.59 4.27
C GLN A 86 18.21 -11.12 2.88
N TYR A 87 17.04 -10.74 2.35
CA TYR A 87 16.65 -11.06 0.98
C TYR A 87 17.57 -10.39 -0.04
N GLU A 88 17.95 -9.14 0.20
CA GLU A 88 18.92 -8.40 -0.62
C GLU A 88 20.25 -9.14 -0.72
N ALA A 89 20.83 -9.46 0.44
CA ALA A 89 22.11 -10.15 0.50
C ALA A 89 22.05 -11.50 -0.20
N ASN A 90 20.93 -12.24 -0.06
CA ASN A 90 20.73 -13.50 -0.74
C ASN A 90 20.64 -13.34 -2.27
N ALA A 91 19.95 -12.32 -2.78
CA ALA A 91 19.88 -12.04 -4.22
C ALA A 91 21.27 -11.69 -4.81
N TYR A 92 22.04 -10.87 -4.11
CA TYR A 92 23.42 -10.54 -4.48
C TYR A 92 24.35 -11.76 -4.43
N ARG A 93 24.19 -12.65 -3.45
CA ARG A 93 24.95 -13.90 -3.37
C ARG A 93 24.62 -14.84 -4.53
N MET A 94 23.36 -14.91 -4.95
CA MET A 94 22.95 -15.65 -6.16
C MET A 94 23.59 -15.07 -7.43
N LEU A 95 23.62 -13.74 -7.56
CA LEU A 95 24.32 -13.04 -8.64
C LEU A 95 25.81 -13.42 -8.68
N LEU A 96 26.51 -13.36 -7.54
CA LEU A 96 27.92 -13.74 -7.45
C LEU A 96 28.16 -15.20 -7.86
N VAL A 97 27.30 -16.12 -7.40
CA VAL A 97 27.36 -17.53 -7.80
C VAL A 97 27.20 -17.67 -9.31
N LYS A 98 26.27 -16.93 -9.92
CA LYS A 98 26.09 -16.94 -11.38
C LYS A 98 27.32 -16.39 -12.12
N CYS A 99 27.91 -15.30 -11.62
CA CYS A 99 29.13 -14.74 -12.20
C CYS A 99 30.28 -15.76 -12.20
N VAL A 100 30.47 -16.47 -11.08
CA VAL A 100 31.49 -17.53 -10.97
C VAL A 100 31.18 -18.72 -11.89
N GLN A 101 29.92 -19.13 -12.02
CA GLN A 101 29.52 -20.17 -12.98
C GLN A 101 29.84 -19.77 -14.43
N ASN A 102 29.74 -18.48 -14.76
CA ASN A 102 30.07 -17.94 -16.08
C ASN A 102 31.58 -17.66 -16.27
N ASN A 103 32.41 -17.92 -15.25
CA ASN A 103 33.83 -17.51 -15.20
C ASN A 103 34.04 -16.00 -15.39
N ASP A 104 33.08 -15.17 -14.98
CA ASP A 104 33.13 -13.71 -15.11
C ASP A 104 33.55 -13.04 -13.79
N LEU A 105 34.87 -13.01 -13.57
CA LEU A 105 35.45 -12.32 -12.42
C LEU A 105 35.35 -10.80 -12.52
N ALA A 106 35.24 -10.24 -13.73
CA ALA A 106 35.14 -8.80 -13.92
C ALA A 106 33.83 -8.27 -13.31
N THR A 107 32.73 -8.98 -13.54
CA THR A 107 31.42 -8.64 -12.98
C THR A 107 31.37 -8.84 -11.46
N CYS A 108 32.03 -9.87 -10.91
CA CYS A 108 32.21 -10.01 -9.45
C CYS A 108 32.90 -8.79 -8.85
N ASN A 109 34.01 -8.34 -9.45
CA ASN A 109 34.75 -7.17 -8.96
C ASN A 109 33.93 -5.89 -9.11
N LYS A 110 33.17 -5.74 -10.21
CA LYS A 110 32.23 -4.64 -10.41
C LYS A 110 31.19 -4.59 -9.27
N PHE A 111 30.61 -5.72 -8.90
CA PHE A 111 29.69 -5.83 -7.77
C PHE A 111 30.33 -5.34 -6.47
N PHE A 112 31.49 -5.86 -6.09
CA PHE A 112 32.13 -5.49 -4.82
C PHE A 112 32.55 -4.02 -4.77
N ASN A 113 32.97 -3.43 -5.90
CA ASN A 113 33.26 -2.00 -5.97
C ASN A 113 31.99 -1.17 -5.74
N LYS A 114 30.89 -1.52 -6.41
CA LYS A 114 29.61 -0.82 -6.29
C LYS A 114 28.98 -0.95 -4.91
N MET A 115 29.01 -2.16 -4.34
CA MET A 115 28.42 -2.46 -3.03
C MET A 115 29.43 -2.39 -1.88
N SER A 116 30.54 -1.68 -2.08
CA SER A 116 31.61 -1.56 -1.07
C SER A 116 31.11 -0.98 0.25
N SER A 117 30.17 -0.04 0.23
CA SER A 117 29.54 0.54 1.43
C SER A 117 28.78 -0.47 2.29
N VAL A 118 28.24 -1.54 1.68
CA VAL A 118 27.43 -2.57 2.36
C VAL A 118 28.27 -3.81 2.70
N THR A 119 29.29 -4.09 1.90
CA THR A 119 30.08 -5.33 1.98
C THR A 119 31.39 -5.15 2.76
N LEU A 120 32.02 -3.97 2.72
CA LEU A 120 33.29 -3.73 3.41
C LEU A 120 33.08 -3.71 4.92
N ASN A 121 33.99 -4.33 5.68
CA ASN A 121 33.92 -4.49 7.13
C ASN A 121 32.66 -5.22 7.65
N ASN A 122 31.96 -5.94 6.77
CA ASN A 122 30.79 -6.72 7.14
C ASN A 122 31.16 -8.22 7.21
N PRO A 123 31.10 -8.86 8.40
CA PRO A 123 31.50 -10.26 8.56
C PRO A 123 30.69 -11.23 7.70
N GLN A 124 29.46 -10.86 7.31
CA GLN A 124 28.60 -11.66 6.42
C GLN A 124 29.11 -11.73 4.97
N TRP A 125 30.05 -10.85 4.59
CA TRP A 125 30.59 -10.72 3.25
C TRP A 125 32.07 -11.08 3.16
N THR A 126 32.79 -11.21 4.28
CA THR A 126 34.23 -11.51 4.29
C THR A 126 34.59 -12.74 3.46
N GLU A 127 33.86 -13.85 3.63
CA GLU A 127 34.09 -15.09 2.87
C GLU A 127 33.66 -14.97 1.40
N TRP A 128 32.79 -14.01 1.08
CA TRP A 128 32.32 -13.77 -0.30
C TRP A 128 33.35 -12.98 -1.13
N TYR A 129 34.25 -12.22 -0.50
CA TYR A 129 35.35 -11.57 -1.22
C TYR A 129 36.36 -12.57 -1.79
N THR A 130 36.55 -13.72 -1.12
CA THR A 130 37.45 -14.79 -1.58
C THR A 130 36.74 -15.81 -2.46
N PHE A 131 35.41 -15.82 -2.46
CA PHE A 131 34.56 -16.76 -3.23
C PHE A 131 34.93 -16.87 -4.71
N PRO A 132 35.11 -15.77 -5.48
CA PRO A 132 35.41 -15.87 -6.92
C PRO A 132 36.74 -16.56 -7.24
N TYR A 133 37.66 -16.60 -6.28
CA TYR A 133 39.01 -17.15 -6.44
C TYR A 133 39.14 -18.59 -5.93
N ASN A 134 38.05 -19.16 -5.40
CA ASN A 134 38.09 -20.48 -4.77
C ASN A 134 37.52 -21.57 -5.70
N PRO A 135 38.36 -22.49 -6.21
CA PRO A 135 37.94 -23.51 -7.18
C PRO A 135 36.95 -24.54 -6.60
N HIS A 136 36.89 -24.70 -5.28
CA HIS A 136 36.00 -25.65 -4.61
C HIS A 136 34.77 -24.98 -3.98
N ALA A 137 34.54 -23.69 -4.26
CA ALA A 137 33.49 -22.90 -3.63
C ALA A 137 32.09 -23.53 -3.70
N ARG A 138 31.80 -24.28 -4.77
CA ARG A 138 30.49 -24.94 -4.97
C ARG A 138 30.12 -25.93 -3.87
N GLU A 139 31.10 -26.57 -3.24
CA GLU A 139 30.87 -27.64 -2.25
C GLU A 139 30.94 -27.14 -0.80
N MET A 140 31.40 -25.90 -0.60
CA MET A 140 31.58 -25.30 0.72
C MET A 140 30.37 -24.48 1.17
N GLU A 141 30.08 -24.51 2.46
CA GLU A 141 29.23 -23.49 3.09
C GLU A 141 30.00 -22.17 3.20
N PRO A 142 29.33 -21.00 3.06
CA PRO A 142 27.89 -20.83 2.90
C PRO A 142 27.37 -20.91 1.45
N PHE A 143 28.25 -21.18 0.47
CA PHE A 143 27.97 -21.00 -0.96
C PHE A 143 27.08 -22.10 -1.56
N LYS A 144 27.22 -23.33 -1.09
CA LYS A 144 26.58 -24.53 -1.64
C LYS A 144 25.07 -24.36 -1.85
N ARG A 145 24.36 -23.80 -0.87
CA ARG A 145 22.89 -23.62 -0.91
C ARG A 145 22.40 -22.82 -2.12
N TYR A 146 23.19 -21.88 -2.63
CA TYR A 146 22.80 -21.00 -3.74
C TYR A 146 22.84 -21.72 -5.10
N TYR A 147 23.54 -22.86 -5.18
CA TYR A 147 23.53 -23.75 -6.34
C TYR A 147 22.28 -24.64 -6.37
N ASP A 148 21.62 -24.85 -5.24
CA ASP A 148 20.43 -25.67 -5.13
C ASP A 148 19.20 -25.01 -5.78
N LYS A 149 18.51 -25.74 -6.65
CA LYS A 149 17.34 -25.24 -7.37
C LYS A 149 16.13 -25.07 -6.44
N GLN A 150 15.89 -26.03 -5.55
CA GLN A 150 14.76 -25.99 -4.62
C GLN A 150 14.92 -24.82 -3.65
N TRP A 151 16.14 -24.54 -3.19
CA TRP A 151 16.42 -23.39 -2.34
C TRP A 151 16.06 -22.07 -3.05
N ARG A 152 16.40 -21.92 -4.34
CA ARG A 152 16.03 -20.72 -5.13
C ARG A 152 14.52 -20.59 -5.32
N GLU A 153 13.81 -21.69 -5.52
CA GLU A 153 12.34 -21.70 -5.61
C GLU A 153 11.69 -21.29 -4.27
N VAL A 154 12.17 -21.85 -3.15
CA VAL A 154 11.70 -21.47 -1.81
C VAL A 154 12.02 -20.01 -1.50
N PHE A 155 13.18 -19.52 -1.92
CA PHE A 155 13.55 -18.11 -1.80
C PHE A 155 12.56 -17.21 -2.56
N ALA A 156 12.22 -17.54 -3.80
CA ALA A 156 11.28 -16.77 -4.61
C ALA A 156 9.90 -16.68 -3.96
N ILE A 157 9.38 -17.81 -3.47
CA ILE A 157 8.07 -17.87 -2.79
C ILE A 157 8.10 -17.05 -1.49
N SER A 158 9.19 -17.18 -0.72
CA SER A 158 9.32 -16.48 0.56
C SER A 158 9.44 -14.97 0.36
N LEU A 159 10.18 -14.54 -0.66
CA LEU A 159 10.28 -13.14 -1.06
C LEU A 159 8.93 -12.61 -1.52
N HIS A 160 8.21 -13.35 -2.38
CA HIS A 160 6.86 -12.97 -2.82
C HIS A 160 5.94 -12.71 -1.62
N ASN A 161 5.92 -13.65 -0.67
CA ASN A 161 5.10 -13.54 0.54
C ASN A 161 5.51 -12.34 1.40
N PHE A 162 6.82 -12.13 1.58
CA PHE A 162 7.33 -10.98 2.32
C PHE A 162 6.94 -9.65 1.67
N LEU A 163 7.08 -9.52 0.35
CA LEU A 163 6.69 -8.31 -0.40
C LEU A 163 5.18 -8.07 -0.35
N SER A 164 4.39 -9.14 -0.44
CA SER A 164 2.93 -9.07 -0.31
C SER A 164 2.53 -8.49 1.05
N ILE A 165 3.15 -8.97 2.12
CA ILE A 165 2.91 -8.48 3.49
C ILE A 165 3.42 -7.03 3.62
N SER A 166 4.58 -6.72 3.06
CA SER A 166 5.19 -5.39 3.13
C SER A 166 4.35 -4.33 2.45
N LEU A 167 3.76 -4.64 1.30
CA LEU A 167 2.85 -3.75 0.57
C LEU A 167 1.47 -3.66 1.21
N ALA A 168 1.02 -4.71 1.90
CA ALA A 168 -0.21 -4.68 2.67
C ALA A 168 -0.05 -3.95 4.03
N SER A 169 1.19 -3.78 4.50
CA SER A 169 1.47 -3.04 5.71
C SER A 169 1.15 -1.56 5.45
N PRO A 170 0.29 -0.91 6.26
CA PRO A 170 -0.02 0.49 6.08
C PRO A 170 1.27 1.29 6.24
N SER A 171 1.82 1.77 5.13
CA SER A 171 2.80 2.84 5.16
C SER A 171 2.12 4.00 5.88
N TYR A 172 2.52 4.26 7.13
CA TYR A 172 2.06 5.37 7.95
C TYR A 172 2.52 6.68 7.31
N SER A 173 1.90 7.05 6.20
CA SER A 173 2.00 8.40 5.68
C SER A 173 1.32 9.33 6.69
N SER A 174 1.86 10.53 6.88
CA SER A 174 1.23 11.53 7.75
C SER A 174 -0.22 11.80 7.36
N LEU A 175 -0.56 11.65 6.06
CA LEU A 175 -1.93 11.72 5.56
C LEU A 175 -2.82 10.59 6.09
N SER A 176 -2.32 9.34 6.13
CA SER A 176 -3.07 8.23 6.72
C SER A 176 -3.36 8.46 8.20
N ALA A 177 -2.38 8.96 8.95
CA ALA A 177 -2.57 9.30 10.37
C ALA A 177 -3.60 10.42 10.57
N ILE A 178 -3.57 11.46 9.74
CA ILE A 178 -4.54 12.57 9.79
C ILE A 178 -5.95 12.06 9.42
N VAL A 179 -6.08 11.28 8.35
CA VAL A 179 -7.38 10.75 7.89
C VAL A 179 -8.00 9.81 8.92
N GLU A 180 -7.21 8.94 9.57
CA GLU A 180 -7.70 8.10 10.67
C GLU A 180 -8.13 8.92 11.88
N THR A 181 -7.38 9.97 12.23
CA THR A 181 -7.73 10.87 13.33
C THR A 181 -9.05 11.59 13.06
N LEU A 182 -9.20 12.17 11.87
CA LEU A 182 -10.44 12.84 11.44
C LEU A 182 -11.63 11.88 11.37
N SER A 183 -11.41 10.65 10.91
CA SER A 183 -12.46 9.62 10.85
C SER A 183 -12.94 9.23 12.25
N ARG A 184 -12.01 9.14 13.21
CA ARG A 184 -12.33 8.85 14.61
C ARG A 184 -13.09 10.01 15.27
N GLU A 185 -12.62 11.25 15.10
CA GLU A 185 -13.30 12.46 15.60
C GLU A 185 -14.71 12.61 15.03
N TYR A 186 -14.91 12.34 13.74
CA TYR A 186 -16.24 12.38 13.11
C TYR A 186 -17.18 11.31 13.69
N THR A 187 -16.66 10.12 13.96
CA THR A 187 -17.44 9.03 14.56
C THR A 187 -17.87 9.39 15.98
N GLU A 188 -16.97 9.89 16.81
CA GLU A 188 -17.24 10.36 18.18
C GLU A 188 -18.24 11.54 18.20
N MET A 189 -18.12 12.48 17.26
CA MET A 189 -19.07 13.59 17.10
C MET A 189 -20.44 13.14 16.58
N SER A 190 -20.50 12.09 15.75
CA SER A 190 -21.75 11.51 15.28
C SER A 190 -22.48 10.73 16.39
N SER A 191 -21.74 10.04 17.24
CA SER A 191 -22.29 9.30 18.39
C SER A 191 -22.84 10.24 19.46
N SER A 192 -22.16 11.36 19.73
CA SER A 192 -22.66 12.40 20.63
C SER A 192 -23.85 13.20 20.08
N ARG A 193 -24.02 13.30 18.75
CA ARG A 193 -25.24 13.85 18.12
C ARG A 193 -26.43 12.88 18.11
N LEU A 194 -26.18 11.58 18.29
CA LEU A 194 -27.20 10.52 18.28
C LEU A 194 -27.58 10.04 19.67
N GLU A 195 -27.09 10.67 20.74
CA GLU A 195 -27.81 10.70 22.02
C GLU A 195 -29.11 11.49 21.83
N PHE A 196 -30.03 10.93 21.06
CA PHE A 196 -31.43 11.31 21.10
C PHE A 196 -31.93 10.90 22.48
N ASP A 197 -32.30 11.91 23.24
CA ASP A 197 -32.96 11.77 24.54
C ASP A 197 -34.19 10.86 24.35
N GLU A 198 -34.09 9.59 24.76
CA GLU A 198 -35.17 8.59 24.61
C GLU A 198 -36.48 9.11 25.25
N GLU A 199 -36.36 9.92 26.29
CA GLU A 199 -37.46 10.58 26.99
C GLU A 199 -38.24 11.55 26.07
N LEU A 200 -37.55 12.21 25.15
CA LEU A 200 -38.14 13.14 24.18
C LEU A 200 -38.79 12.43 22.99
N MET A 201 -38.40 11.18 22.72
CA MET A 201 -39.03 10.32 21.70
C MET A 201 -40.38 9.80 22.19
N ASP A 202 -40.52 9.49 23.48
CA ASP A 202 -41.77 9.05 24.10
C ASP A 202 -42.83 10.16 24.12
N ASP A 203 -42.43 11.42 24.39
CA ASP A 203 -43.33 12.58 24.39
C ASP A 203 -44.00 12.83 23.03
N PHE A 204 -43.31 12.53 21.92
CA PHE A 204 -43.86 12.66 20.56
C PHE A 204 -44.49 11.37 20.03
N ALA A 205 -44.14 10.20 20.58
CA ALA A 205 -44.78 8.92 20.23
C ALA A 205 -46.25 8.89 20.66
N VAL A 206 -46.61 9.56 21.76
CA VAL A 206 -48.00 9.74 22.21
C VAL A 206 -48.85 10.42 21.14
N ILE A 207 -48.30 11.42 20.43
CA ILE A 207 -49.00 12.16 19.37
C ILE A 207 -49.27 11.26 18.15
N ALA A 208 -48.34 10.35 17.82
CA ALA A 208 -48.51 9.40 16.72
C ALA A 208 -49.54 8.28 17.05
N GLN A 209 -49.66 7.89 18.33
CA GLN A 209 -50.61 6.86 18.75
C GLN A 209 -52.05 7.38 18.91
N CYS A 210 -52.24 8.70 19.07
CA CYS A 210 -53.58 9.30 19.04
C CYS A 210 -54.24 9.29 17.63
N THR A 211 -53.52 8.93 16.57
CA THR A 211 -54.15 8.65 15.27
C THR A 211 -54.59 7.19 15.17
N SER A 212 -55.74 6.89 15.80
CA SER A 212 -56.53 5.72 15.38
C SER A 212 -56.84 5.83 13.87
N PRO A 213 -57.01 4.71 13.13
CA PRO A 213 -57.30 4.76 11.71
C PRO A 213 -58.68 5.39 11.49
N ILE A 214 -58.69 6.69 11.18
CA ILE A 214 -59.89 7.40 10.74
C ILE A 214 -60.30 6.74 9.42
N LYS A 215 -61.46 6.08 9.42
CA LYS A 215 -62.11 5.61 8.18
C LYS A 215 -62.11 6.77 7.19
N VAL A 216 -61.50 6.53 6.03
CA VAL A 216 -61.34 7.50 4.95
C VAL A 216 -62.71 8.00 4.48
N ALA A 217 -63.17 9.11 5.07
CA ALA A 217 -64.29 9.87 4.57
C ALA A 217 -64.00 11.36 4.81
N GLN A 218 -63.70 12.06 3.71
CA GLN A 218 -63.82 13.51 3.56
C GLN A 218 -62.91 14.40 4.44
N SER A 219 -61.62 14.53 4.09
CA SER A 219 -60.79 15.64 4.61
C SER A 219 -59.82 16.26 3.58
N LYS A 220 -59.98 15.97 2.28
CA LYS A 220 -59.16 16.60 1.22
C LYS A 220 -59.47 18.09 0.98
N THR A 221 -60.49 18.65 1.63
CA THR A 221 -60.96 20.04 1.42
C THR A 221 -60.35 21.07 2.37
N SER A 222 -59.74 20.69 3.49
CA SER A 222 -59.29 21.65 4.53
C SER A 222 -57.90 22.24 4.26
N LEU A 223 -56.95 21.48 3.70
CA LEU A 223 -55.60 22.01 3.44
C LEU A 223 -55.57 22.98 2.25
N LYS A 224 -56.41 22.76 1.22
CA LYS A 224 -56.47 23.65 0.05
C LYS A 224 -57.01 25.04 0.38
N SER A 225 -57.88 25.19 1.38
CA SER A 225 -58.38 26.50 1.82
C SER A 225 -57.37 27.25 2.69
N LEU A 226 -56.58 26.53 3.51
CA LEU A 226 -55.50 27.11 4.32
C LEU A 226 -54.38 27.70 3.44
N PHE A 227 -53.92 26.99 2.40
CA PHE A 227 -52.91 27.53 1.49
C PHE A 227 -53.41 28.73 0.66
N LYS A 228 -54.72 28.84 0.42
CA LYS A 228 -55.31 29.98 -0.30
C LYS A 228 -55.43 31.24 0.57
N SER A 229 -55.44 31.08 1.89
CA SER A 229 -55.46 32.19 2.88
C SER A 229 -54.08 32.86 3.02
N PHE A 230 -52.98 32.10 2.93
CA PHE A 230 -51.63 32.65 2.99
C PHE A 230 -51.23 33.48 1.77
N GLY A 231 -51.86 33.25 0.61
CA GLY A 231 -51.54 33.96 -0.64
C GLY A 231 -52.26 35.31 -0.85
N LYS A 232 -53.06 35.80 0.10
CA LYS A 232 -53.86 37.04 -0.07
C LYS A 232 -53.47 38.21 0.85
N LYS A 233 -52.30 38.17 1.49
CA LYS A 233 -51.82 39.26 2.38
C LYS A 233 -50.63 40.07 1.84
N GLN A 234 -50.54 40.25 0.53
CA GLN A 234 -49.72 41.30 -0.09
C GLN A 234 -50.46 41.93 -1.26
N GLN A 235 -51.36 42.89 -0.96
CA GLN A 235 -51.63 44.12 -1.72
C GLN A 235 -52.91 44.77 -1.20
N SER A 236 -52.73 45.72 -0.28
CA SER A 236 -53.61 46.88 -0.07
C SER A 236 -52.90 47.79 0.93
N ASP A 237 -51.99 48.62 0.41
CA ASP A 237 -52.23 50.06 0.27
C ASP A 237 -51.43 50.57 -0.95
#